data_AF-A0A8S7C233-F1
#
_entry.id   AF-A0A8S7C233-F1
#
_cell.length_a   1.000
_cell.length_b   1.000
_cell.length_c   1.000
_cell.angle_alpha   90.00
_cell.angle_beta   90.00
_cell.angle_gamma   90.00
#
_symmetry.space_group_name_H-M   'P 1'
#
loop_
_entity.id
_entity.type
_entity.pdbx_description
1 polymer ?
#
loop_
_entity_poly.entity_id
_entity_poly.type
_entity_poly.pdbx_seq_one_letter_code
_entity_poly.pdbx_strand_id
1 'polypeptide(L)'
;LLISVIALIVPLLLIQLKFSNSLSLSSKFTIGDTGHWHIGFLNLMSSPMLLEFVYGMFLYIIHRKFKYIKNAKAISFLLVSFGVCSYFYQFRFGHGPLNFGLWAASIITGVLLYEVNFGLRENKILSKLGDISYSLYLSHAIVMLFLINFKDFIPLYEKPGFSKFSFIIALSLFLSFFIYKYIETPFINIGKTISKRLSKPTLTYSE
;
A
#
# COMPACT_ATOMS: atom_id res chain seq x y z
N LEU A 1 0.36 16.43 -8.45
CA LEU A 1 0.48 16.00 -7.04
C LEU A 1 -0.68 16.52 -6.21
N LEU A 2 -0.92 17.83 -6.13
CA LEU A 2 -2.04 18.40 -5.37
C LEU A 2 -3.40 17.82 -5.78
N ILE A 3 -3.69 17.75 -7.09
CA ILE A 3 -4.92 17.14 -7.62
C ILE A 3 -5.08 15.68 -7.17
N SER A 4 -3.99 14.90 -7.17
CA SER A 4 -4.00 13.49 -6.74
C SER A 4 -4.25 13.35 -5.25
N VAL A 5 -3.64 14.20 -4.43
CA VAL A 5 -3.88 14.24 -2.98
C VAL A 5 -5.35 14.60 -2.69
N ILE A 6 -5.89 15.60 -3.39
CA ILE A 6 -7.31 15.98 -3.28
C ILE A 6 -8.21 14.81 -3.70
N ALA A 7 -7.92 14.15 -4.82
CA ALA A 7 -8.69 13.02 -5.31
C ALA A 7 -8.69 11.81 -4.35
N LEU A 8 -7.67 11.66 -3.51
CA LEU A 8 -7.60 10.58 -2.50
C LEU A 8 -8.25 11.00 -1.17
N ILE A 9 -8.01 12.23 -0.70
CA ILE A 9 -8.46 12.69 0.61
C ILE A 9 -9.93 13.10 0.60
N VAL A 10 -10.43 13.71 -0.47
CA VAL A 10 -11.82 14.20 -0.51
C VAL A 10 -12.84 13.05 -0.40
N PRO A 11 -12.75 11.96 -1.18
CA PRO A 11 -13.66 10.82 -1.02
C PRO A 11 -13.56 10.19 0.37
N LEU A 12 -12.34 10.06 0.91
CA LEU A 12 -12.11 9.55 2.26
C LEU A 12 -12.89 10.36 3.31
N LEU A 13 -12.71 11.69 3.32
CA LEU A 13 -13.36 12.58 4.28
C LEU A 13 -14.88 12.59 4.09
N LEU A 14 -15.37 12.66 2.85
CA LEU A 14 -16.81 12.70 2.57
C LEU A 14 -17.52 11.43 3.04
N ILE A 15 -16.91 10.26 2.82
CA ILE A 15 -17.49 8.98 3.24
C ILE A 15 -17.44 8.84 4.77
N GLN A 16 -16.32 9.19 5.42
CA GLN A 16 -16.22 9.13 6.88
C GLN A 16 -17.21 10.10 7.57
N LEU A 17 -17.37 11.32 7.05
CA LEU A 17 -18.31 12.29 7.61
C LEU A 17 -19.76 11.82 7.46
N LYS A 18 -20.13 11.26 6.30
CA LYS A 18 -21.51 10.83 6.03
C LYS A 18 -21.94 9.63 6.87
N PHE A 19 -21.03 8.72 7.20
CA PHE A 19 -21.36 7.45 7.85
C PHE A 19 -20.93 7.35 9.33
N SER A 20 -19.86 8.05 9.74
CA SER A 20 -19.30 7.95 11.11
C SER A 20 -19.68 9.12 12.02
N ASN A 21 -20.13 10.25 11.46
CA ASN A 21 -20.28 11.53 12.15
C ASN A 21 -19.00 12.01 12.91
N SER A 22 -17.86 11.38 12.66
CA SER A 22 -16.58 11.56 13.37
C SER A 22 -15.42 11.22 12.43
N LEU A 23 -14.33 11.99 12.53
CA LEU A 23 -13.10 11.73 11.78
C LEU A 23 -12.23 10.75 12.57
N SER A 24 -12.25 9.48 12.18
CA SER A 24 -11.40 8.46 12.81
C SER A 24 -10.09 8.29 12.03
N LEU A 25 -8.99 8.69 12.66
CA LEU A 25 -7.64 8.37 12.18
C LEU A 25 -7.21 6.95 12.55
N SER A 26 -8.04 6.22 13.31
CA SER A 26 -7.84 4.85 13.72
C SER A 26 -8.67 3.89 12.85
N SER A 27 -8.10 2.73 12.57
CA SER A 27 -8.53 1.76 11.55
C SER A 27 -9.83 0.99 11.77
N LYS A 28 -10.58 1.27 12.84
CA LYS A 28 -11.82 0.53 13.13
C LYS A 28 -13.04 1.11 12.40
N PHE A 29 -12.83 1.81 11.30
CA PHE A 29 -13.94 2.32 10.50
C PHE A 29 -14.41 1.26 9.51
N THR A 30 -15.58 0.69 9.78
CA THR A 30 -16.33 -0.18 8.87
C THR A 30 -17.74 0.35 8.78
N ILE A 31 -18.19 0.66 7.56
CA ILE A 31 -19.50 1.27 7.29
C ILE A 31 -20.65 0.29 7.56
N GLY A 32 -20.37 -1.02 7.59
CA GLY A 32 -21.32 -2.09 7.87
C GLY A 32 -20.76 -3.46 7.47
N ASP A 33 -21.59 -4.49 7.63
CA ASP A 33 -21.23 -5.87 7.29
C ASP A 33 -20.89 -6.03 5.80
N THR A 34 -19.81 -6.75 5.51
CA THR A 34 -19.22 -6.87 4.16
C THR A 34 -20.00 -7.80 3.22
N GLY A 35 -21.29 -7.98 3.45
CA GLY A 35 -22.15 -8.89 2.66
C GLY A 35 -22.39 -8.42 1.22
N HIS A 36 -22.14 -7.14 0.91
CA HIS A 36 -22.35 -6.59 -0.43
C HIS A 36 -21.10 -5.89 -0.99
N TRP A 37 -20.82 -6.13 -2.27
CA TRP A 37 -19.62 -5.65 -2.97
C TRP A 37 -19.43 -4.13 -2.91
N HIS A 38 -20.52 -3.36 -2.93
CA HIS A 38 -20.49 -1.91 -2.86
C HIS A 38 -20.06 -1.39 -1.47
N ILE A 39 -20.41 -2.11 -0.39
CA ILE A 39 -19.99 -1.78 0.98
C ILE A 39 -18.49 -2.04 1.13
N GLY A 40 -17.98 -3.13 0.55
CA GLY A 40 -16.54 -3.41 0.51
C GLY A 40 -15.74 -2.32 -0.21
N PHE A 41 -16.23 -1.84 -1.35
CA PHE A 41 -15.61 -0.73 -2.08
C PHE A 41 -15.63 0.59 -1.27
N LEU A 42 -16.76 0.90 -0.63
CA LEU A 42 -16.87 2.09 0.23
C LEU A 42 -15.92 2.01 1.45
N ASN A 43 -15.80 0.84 2.07
CA ASN A 43 -14.85 0.61 3.15
C ASN A 43 -13.41 0.87 2.68
N LEU A 44 -13.03 0.40 1.49
CA LEU A 44 -11.72 0.68 0.90
C LEU A 44 -11.49 2.18 0.64
N MET A 45 -12.48 2.88 0.09
CA MET A 45 -12.42 4.34 -0.15
C MET A 45 -12.38 5.18 1.13
N SER A 46 -12.89 4.64 2.24
CA SER A 46 -12.83 5.26 3.57
C SER A 46 -11.64 4.80 4.42
N SER A 47 -10.81 3.90 3.88
CA SER A 47 -9.75 3.25 4.65
C SER A 47 -8.58 4.21 4.90
N PRO A 48 -8.02 4.21 6.12
CA PRO A 48 -6.83 5.02 6.44
C PRO A 48 -5.60 4.71 5.59
N MET A 49 -5.58 3.59 4.86
CA MET A 49 -4.51 3.25 3.92
C MET A 49 -4.30 4.33 2.84
N LEU A 50 -5.35 5.03 2.42
CA LEU A 50 -5.22 6.15 1.49
C LEU A 50 -4.37 7.29 2.06
N LEU A 51 -4.40 7.52 3.38
CA LEU A 51 -3.53 8.50 4.04
C LEU A 51 -2.07 8.05 4.06
N GLU A 52 -1.82 6.74 4.18
CA GLU A 52 -0.46 6.17 4.12
C GLU A 52 0.14 6.36 2.71
N PHE A 53 -0.66 6.25 1.65
CA PHE A 53 -0.22 6.62 0.30
C PHE A 53 0.15 8.11 0.20
N VAL A 54 -0.64 8.99 0.81
CA VAL A 54 -0.34 10.42 0.86
C VAL A 54 0.99 10.69 1.58
N TYR A 55 1.31 9.95 2.64
CA TYR A 55 2.63 10.04 3.29
C TYR A 55 3.77 9.71 2.33
N GLY A 56 3.61 8.65 1.53
CA GLY A 56 4.56 8.31 0.47
C GLY A 56 4.73 9.43 -0.56
N MET A 57 3.65 10.09 -0.97
CA MET A 57 3.72 11.23 -1.90
C MET A 57 4.48 12.43 -1.31
N PHE A 58 4.28 12.73 -0.03
CA PHE A 58 5.05 13.78 0.66
C PHE A 58 6.52 13.42 0.80
N LEU A 59 6.84 12.16 1.14
CA LEU A 59 8.22 11.66 1.17
C LEU A 59 8.87 11.80 -0.20
N TYR A 60 8.17 11.53 -1.29
CA TYR A 60 8.65 11.76 -2.65
C TYR A 60 8.96 13.24 -2.95
N ILE A 61 8.32 14.22 -2.31
CA ILE A 61 8.73 15.63 -2.49
C ILE A 61 10.00 15.91 -1.68
N ILE A 62 10.04 15.42 -0.44
CA ILE A 62 11.06 15.79 0.53
C ILE A 62 12.38 15.04 0.29
N HIS A 63 12.37 13.84 -0.31
CA HIS A 63 13.56 13.00 -0.47
C HIS A 63 14.73 13.71 -1.15
N ARG A 64 14.46 14.68 -2.04
CA ARG A 64 15.51 15.48 -2.70
C ARG A 64 16.38 16.25 -1.70
N LYS A 65 15.82 16.61 -0.55
CA LYS A 65 16.53 17.30 0.54
C LYS A 65 17.35 16.34 1.41
N PHE A 66 17.14 15.02 1.30
CA PHE A 66 17.85 14.03 2.11
C PHE A 66 19.35 13.96 1.83
N LYS A 67 19.78 14.43 0.66
CA LYS A 67 21.20 14.57 0.30
C LYS A 67 21.97 15.53 1.22
N TYR A 68 21.28 16.47 1.87
CA TYR A 68 21.91 17.47 2.74
C TYR A 68 21.95 17.05 4.21
N ILE A 69 21.40 15.88 4.55
CA ILE A 69 21.33 15.41 5.94
C ILE A 69 22.69 14.84 6.35
N LYS A 70 23.31 15.45 7.37
CA LYS A 70 24.52 14.92 8.02
C LYS A 70 24.19 13.63 8.77
N ASN A 71 25.15 12.72 8.86
CA ASN A 71 25.00 11.43 9.57
C ASN A 71 23.85 10.56 9.04
N ALA A 72 23.55 10.64 7.73
CA ALA A 72 22.46 9.90 7.08
C ALA A 72 22.49 8.38 7.37
N LYS A 73 23.68 7.76 7.49
CA LYS A 73 23.80 6.32 7.86
C LYS A 73 23.22 6.02 9.24
N ALA A 74 23.60 6.80 10.25
CA ALA A 74 23.16 6.58 11.62
C ALA A 74 21.66 6.82 11.76
N ILE A 75 21.15 7.89 11.14
CA ILE A 75 19.72 8.21 11.14
C ILE A 75 18.92 7.13 10.40
N SER A 76 19.40 6.68 9.24
CA SER A 76 18.79 5.58 8.50
C SER A 76 18.72 4.30 9.36
N PHE A 77 19.83 3.92 9.98
CA PHE A 77 19.89 2.76 10.85
C PHE A 77 18.92 2.87 12.03
N LEU A 78 18.84 4.04 12.68
CA LEU A 78 17.91 4.30 13.77
C LEU A 78 16.44 4.20 13.32
N LEU A 79 16.09 4.79 12.17
CA LEU A 79 14.72 4.76 11.65
C LEU A 79 14.27 3.35 11.25
N VAL A 80 15.13 2.60 10.56
CA VAL A 80 14.85 1.20 10.20
C VAL A 80 14.75 0.34 11.45
N SER A 81 15.69 0.48 12.38
CA SER A 81 15.68 -0.25 13.65
C SER A 81 14.42 0.07 14.46
N PHE A 82 14.02 1.34 14.54
CA PHE A 82 12.78 1.72 15.20
C PHE A 82 11.56 1.03 14.59
N GLY A 83 11.42 1.03 13.26
CA GLY A 83 10.30 0.37 12.60
C GLY A 83 10.27 -1.16 12.80
N VAL A 84 11.44 -1.81 12.69
CA VAL A 84 11.58 -3.26 12.91
C VAL A 84 11.31 -3.63 14.36
N CYS A 85 11.89 -2.91 15.33
CA CYS A 85 11.65 -3.13 16.75
C CYS A 85 10.18 -2.87 17.12
N SER A 86 9.55 -1.85 16.54
CA SER A 86 8.13 -1.55 16.76
C SER A 86 7.23 -2.69 16.29
N TYR A 87 7.58 -3.34 15.17
CA TYR A 87 6.89 -4.54 14.68
C TYR A 87 7.02 -5.70 15.67
N PHE A 88 8.24 -6.05 16.10
CA PHE A 88 8.44 -7.18 17.02
C PHE A 88 7.83 -6.93 18.41
N TYR A 89 7.91 -5.70 18.91
CA TYR A 89 7.31 -5.32 20.19
C TYR A 89 5.78 -5.13 20.10
N GLN A 90 5.21 -5.10 18.90
CA GLN A 90 3.78 -4.82 18.66
C GLN A 90 3.36 -3.42 19.16
N PHE A 91 4.25 -2.43 19.05
CA PHE A 91 4.04 -1.06 19.52
C PHE A 91 2.91 -0.34 18.76
N ARG A 92 1.74 -0.16 19.37
CA ARG A 92 0.53 0.38 18.71
C ARG A 92 0.05 -0.53 17.58
N PHE A 93 -0.20 -1.78 17.92
CA PHE A 93 -0.71 -2.77 16.98
C PHE A 93 -2.10 -2.38 16.43
N GLY A 94 -2.18 -2.16 15.13
CA GLY A 94 -3.41 -1.82 14.41
C GLY A 94 -3.13 -1.08 13.12
N HIS A 95 -4.07 -1.06 12.18
CA HIS A 95 -3.90 -0.29 10.95
C HIS A 95 -4.04 1.21 11.22
N GLY A 96 -3.60 2.02 10.26
CA GLY A 96 -3.77 3.47 10.26
C GLY A 96 -2.46 4.24 10.32
N PRO A 97 -2.52 5.53 9.96
CA PRO A 97 -1.35 6.38 9.75
C PRO A 97 -0.43 6.50 10.97
N LEU A 98 -1.00 6.49 12.19
CA LEU A 98 -0.26 6.62 13.45
C LEU A 98 0.22 5.28 14.04
N ASN A 99 -0.21 4.16 13.45
CA ASN A 99 0.07 2.81 13.91
C ASN A 99 1.01 2.13 12.90
N PHE A 100 0.55 1.17 12.11
CA PHE A 100 1.35 0.56 11.04
C PHE A 100 1.90 1.57 10.03
N GLY A 101 1.15 2.65 9.74
CA GLY A 101 1.63 3.73 8.89
C GLY A 101 2.88 4.42 9.44
N LEU A 102 3.00 4.54 10.77
CA LEU A 102 4.20 5.09 11.41
C LEU A 102 5.40 4.16 11.23
N TRP A 103 5.21 2.86 11.45
CA TRP A 103 6.27 1.86 11.26
C TRP A 103 6.76 1.86 9.82
N ALA A 104 5.83 1.84 8.86
CA ALA A 104 6.13 1.87 7.43
C ALA A 104 6.83 3.18 7.03
N ALA A 105 6.33 4.32 7.49
CA ALA A 105 6.93 5.62 7.21
C ALA A 105 8.37 5.71 7.76
N SER A 106 8.62 5.20 8.96
CA SER A 106 9.98 5.14 9.53
C SER A 106 10.91 4.28 8.68
N ILE A 107 10.51 3.06 8.31
CA ILE A 107 11.33 2.16 7.49
C ILE A 107 11.60 2.78 6.12
N ILE A 108 10.55 3.22 5.41
CA ILE A 108 10.67 3.79 4.07
C ILE A 108 11.56 5.04 4.09
N THR A 109 11.37 5.93 5.07
CA THR A 109 12.22 7.13 5.22
C THR A 109 13.67 6.76 5.48
N GLY A 110 13.92 5.78 6.37
CA GLY A 110 15.27 5.32 6.68
C GLY A 110 15.97 4.70 5.46
N VAL A 111 15.27 3.85 4.70
CA VAL A 111 15.81 3.22 3.48
C VAL A 111 16.05 4.26 2.39
N LEU A 112 15.10 5.16 2.13
CA LEU A 112 15.27 6.25 1.15
C LEU A 112 16.41 7.19 1.51
N LEU A 113 16.57 7.52 2.80
CA LEU A 113 17.68 8.34 3.28
C LEU A 113 19.03 7.69 2.99
N TYR A 114 19.13 6.37 3.17
CA TYR A 114 20.34 5.63 2.83
C TYR A 114 20.58 5.59 1.32
N GLU A 115 19.54 5.26 0.54
CA GLU A 115 19.60 5.16 -0.91
C GLU A 115 20.08 6.45 -1.57
N VAL A 116 19.53 7.60 -1.17
CA VAL A 116 19.89 8.92 -1.74
C VAL A 116 21.35 9.28 -1.47
N ASN A 117 21.92 8.84 -0.35
CA ASN A 117 23.27 9.23 0.08
C ASN A 117 24.37 8.23 -0.30
N PHE A 118 24.05 6.93 -0.36
CA PHE A 118 25.04 5.86 -0.54
C PHE A 118 24.73 4.93 -1.72
N GLY A 119 23.54 5.05 -2.31
CA GLY A 119 23.02 4.12 -3.29
C GLY A 119 22.54 2.80 -2.66
N LEU A 120 21.64 2.13 -3.36
CA LEU A 120 21.25 0.75 -3.08
C LEU A 120 21.43 -0.07 -4.35
N ARG A 121 21.94 -1.30 -4.20
CA ARG A 121 22.04 -2.22 -5.33
C ARG A 121 20.66 -2.80 -5.62
N GLU A 122 20.21 -2.65 -6.86
CA GLU A 122 18.97 -3.26 -7.30
C GLU A 122 19.10 -4.79 -7.34
N ASN A 123 18.14 -5.48 -6.73
CA ASN A 123 17.95 -6.91 -6.92
C ASN A 123 16.65 -7.14 -7.70
N LYS A 124 16.79 -7.66 -8.93
CA LYS A 124 15.68 -7.88 -9.87
C LYS A 124 14.57 -8.75 -9.30
N ILE A 125 14.90 -9.72 -8.42
CA ILE A 125 13.90 -10.62 -7.82
C ILE A 125 13.08 -9.86 -6.78
N LEU A 126 13.75 -9.12 -5.88
CA LEU A 126 13.10 -8.30 -4.86
C LEU A 126 12.26 -7.19 -5.50
N SER A 127 12.77 -6.56 -6.58
CA SER A 127 12.00 -5.56 -7.33
C SER A 127 10.73 -6.16 -7.91
N LYS A 128 10.81 -7.31 -8.60
CA LYS A 128 9.62 -8.00 -9.14
C LYS A 128 8.63 -8.42 -8.06
N LEU A 129 9.13 -8.84 -6.90
CA LEU A 129 8.27 -9.18 -5.77
C LEU A 129 7.56 -7.93 -5.21
N GLY A 130 8.26 -6.80 -5.19
CA GLY A 130 7.69 -5.48 -4.90
C GLY A 130 6.62 -5.07 -5.91
N ASP A 131 6.87 -5.28 -7.20
CA ASP A 131 5.91 -4.95 -8.27
C ASP A 131 4.58 -5.68 -8.10
N ILE A 132 4.59 -6.96 -7.70
CA ILE A 132 3.37 -7.75 -7.47
C ILE A 132 2.76 -7.56 -6.07
N SER A 133 3.41 -6.79 -5.19
CA SER A 133 3.03 -6.70 -3.78
C SER A 133 1.64 -6.10 -3.58
N TYR A 134 1.25 -5.11 -4.40
CA TYR A 134 -0.07 -4.50 -4.34
C TYR A 134 -1.16 -5.49 -4.75
N SER A 135 -0.97 -6.18 -5.86
CA SER A 135 -1.85 -7.29 -6.28
C SER A 135 -1.95 -8.39 -5.23
N LEU A 136 -0.85 -8.70 -4.53
CA LEU A 136 -0.82 -9.70 -3.46
C LEU A 136 -1.64 -9.23 -2.25
N TYR A 137 -1.47 -7.97 -1.87
CA TYR A 137 -2.24 -7.35 -0.79
C TYR A 137 -3.75 -7.40 -1.05
N LEU A 138 -4.21 -7.20 -2.29
CA LEU A 138 -5.63 -7.28 -2.58
C LEU A 138 -6.13 -8.73 -2.66
N SER A 139 -5.36 -9.61 -3.29
CA SER A 139 -5.78 -10.97 -3.60
C SER A 139 -5.74 -11.91 -2.40
N HIS A 140 -4.78 -11.78 -1.48
CA HIS A 140 -4.64 -12.71 -0.36
C HIS A 140 -5.87 -12.73 0.55
N ALA A 141 -6.55 -11.59 0.76
CA ALA A 141 -7.77 -11.53 1.55
C ALA A 141 -8.92 -12.32 0.90
N ILE A 142 -9.05 -12.21 -0.43
CA ILE A 142 -10.02 -12.97 -1.22
C ILE A 142 -9.70 -14.46 -1.17
N VAL A 143 -8.42 -14.82 -1.31
CA VAL A 143 -7.93 -16.20 -1.21
C VAL A 143 -8.27 -16.79 0.17
N MET A 144 -8.01 -16.06 1.25
CA MET A 144 -8.37 -16.52 2.59
C MET A 144 -9.87 -16.76 2.74
N LEU A 145 -10.71 -15.81 2.29
CA LEU A 145 -12.16 -15.96 2.34
C LEU A 145 -12.64 -17.18 1.54
N PHE A 146 -12.11 -17.38 0.34
CA PHE A 146 -12.41 -18.53 -0.50
C PHE A 146 -12.03 -19.84 0.20
N LEU A 147 -10.80 -19.94 0.71
CA LEU A 147 -10.33 -21.16 1.37
C LEU A 147 -11.11 -21.48 2.65
N ILE A 148 -11.57 -20.48 3.40
CA ILE A 148 -12.41 -20.68 4.58
C ILE A 148 -13.78 -21.26 4.18
N ASN A 149 -14.40 -20.73 3.12
CA ASN A 149 -15.72 -21.15 2.66
C ASN A 149 -15.72 -22.53 1.99
N PHE A 150 -14.61 -22.92 1.35
CA PHE A 150 -14.46 -24.20 0.65
C PHE A 150 -13.54 -25.18 1.39
N LYS A 151 -13.34 -25.00 2.70
CA LYS A 151 -12.41 -25.81 3.50
C LYS A 151 -12.67 -27.31 3.38
N ASP A 152 -13.94 -27.72 3.33
CA ASP A 152 -14.36 -29.13 3.31
C ASP A 152 -13.97 -29.81 1.97
N PHE A 153 -13.79 -29.03 0.90
CA PHE A 153 -13.38 -29.51 -0.42
C PHE A 153 -11.85 -29.49 -0.62
N ILE A 154 -11.09 -28.88 0.30
CA ILE A 154 -9.65 -28.68 0.18
C ILE A 154 -8.95 -29.34 1.39
N PRO A 155 -8.61 -30.64 1.30
CA PRO A 155 -8.01 -31.41 2.40
C PRO A 155 -6.70 -30.80 2.92
N LEU A 156 -5.97 -30.08 2.06
CA LEU A 156 -4.74 -29.36 2.37
C LEU A 156 -4.94 -28.15 3.28
N TYR A 157 -6.15 -27.57 3.32
CA TYR A 157 -6.47 -26.42 4.15
C TYR A 157 -6.90 -26.81 5.58
N GLU A 158 -7.45 -28.02 5.76
CA GLU A 158 -7.91 -28.51 7.06
C GLU A 158 -6.75 -28.86 8.01
N LYS A 159 -5.65 -29.39 7.50
CA LYS A 159 -4.52 -29.80 8.33
C LYS A 159 -3.69 -28.59 8.75
N PRO A 160 -3.58 -28.25 10.05
CA PRO A 160 -2.68 -27.20 10.50
C PRO A 160 -1.23 -27.61 10.26
N GLY A 161 -0.39 -26.65 9.84
CA GLY A 161 1.04 -26.88 9.67
C GLY A 161 1.64 -26.15 8.46
N PHE A 162 2.92 -26.45 8.20
CA PHE A 162 3.70 -25.83 7.12
C PHE A 162 3.05 -26.02 5.75
N SER A 163 2.45 -27.19 5.49
CA SER A 163 1.75 -27.51 4.24
C SER A 163 0.62 -26.51 3.92
N LYS A 164 -0.20 -26.15 4.92
CA LYS A 164 -1.26 -25.16 4.78
C LYS A 164 -0.70 -23.78 4.46
N PHE A 165 0.33 -23.37 5.21
CA PHE A 165 0.99 -22.08 5.03
C PHE A 165 1.61 -21.95 3.62
N SER A 166 2.39 -22.94 3.20
CA SER A 166 2.99 -22.98 1.87
C SER A 166 1.94 -22.98 0.76
N PHE A 167 0.83 -23.71 0.94
CA PHE A 167 -0.27 -23.74 -0.02
C PHE A 167 -0.95 -22.37 -0.16
N ILE A 168 -1.27 -21.70 0.95
CA ILE A 168 -1.89 -20.37 0.95
C ILE A 168 -0.96 -19.36 0.26
N ILE A 169 0.33 -19.38 0.57
CA ILE A 169 1.32 -18.50 -0.05
C ILE A 169 1.43 -18.76 -1.55
N ALA A 170 1.57 -20.02 -1.96
CA ALA A 170 1.68 -20.38 -3.37
C ALA A 170 0.45 -19.93 -4.16
N LEU A 171 -0.75 -20.18 -3.63
CA LEU A 171 -2.00 -19.77 -4.26
C LEU A 171 -2.15 -18.25 -4.33
N SER A 172 -1.79 -17.53 -3.25
CA SER A 172 -1.86 -16.06 -3.20
C SER A 172 -0.86 -15.42 -4.17
N LEU A 173 0.37 -15.92 -4.24
CA LEU A 173 1.38 -15.45 -5.21
C LEU A 173 0.96 -15.74 -6.65
N PHE A 174 0.40 -16.93 -6.90
CA PHE A 174 -0.11 -17.30 -8.21
C PHE A 174 -1.21 -16.33 -8.64
N LEU A 175 -2.26 -16.15 -7.85
CA LEU A 175 -3.36 -15.24 -8.18
C LEU A 175 -2.91 -13.78 -8.27
N SER A 176 -2.01 -13.34 -7.37
CA SER A 176 -1.40 -12.02 -7.44
C SER A 176 -0.72 -11.78 -8.78
N PHE A 177 0.07 -12.74 -9.27
CA PHE A 177 0.75 -12.60 -10.55
C PHE A 177 -0.22 -12.42 -11.73
N PHE A 178 -1.35 -13.14 -11.73
CA PHE A 178 -2.39 -12.96 -12.74
C PHE A 178 -3.04 -11.57 -12.66
N ILE A 179 -3.42 -11.14 -11.46
CA ILE A 179 -4.02 -9.82 -11.25
C ILE A 179 -3.04 -8.71 -11.67
N TYR A 180 -1.76 -8.84 -11.28
CA TYR A 180 -0.72 -7.90 -11.66
C TYR A 180 -0.57 -7.77 -13.18
N LYS A 181 -0.51 -8.89 -13.88
CA LYS A 181 -0.27 -8.92 -15.33
C LYS A 181 -1.48 -8.48 -16.15
N TYR A 182 -2.68 -8.91 -15.78
CA TYR A 182 -3.89 -8.72 -16.59
C TYR A 182 -4.80 -7.59 -16.13
N ILE A 183 -4.66 -7.12 -14.89
CA ILE A 183 -5.49 -6.04 -14.34
C ILE A 183 -4.62 -4.83 -14.00
N GLU A 184 -3.63 -5.00 -13.13
CA GLU A 184 -2.83 -3.87 -12.64
C GLU A 184 -2.04 -3.18 -13.76
N THR A 185 -1.23 -3.94 -14.50
CA THR A 185 -0.35 -3.40 -15.55
C THR A 185 -1.13 -2.71 -16.69
N PRO A 186 -2.22 -3.29 -17.23
CA PRO A 186 -3.01 -2.64 -18.27
C PRO A 186 -3.65 -1.33 -17.79
N PHE A 187 -4.24 -1.30 -16.59
CA PHE A 187 -4.87 -0.10 -16.06
C PHE A 187 -3.85 1.02 -15.79
N ILE A 188 -2.66 0.69 -15.29
CA ILE A 188 -1.57 1.65 -15.14
C ILE A 188 -1.17 2.24 -16.50
N ASN A 189 -1.06 1.41 -17.54
CA ASN A 189 -0.69 1.85 -18.88
C ASN A 189 -1.77 2.74 -19.52
N ILE A 190 -3.05 2.44 -19.31
CA ILE A 190 -4.17 3.30 -19.71
C ILE A 190 -4.04 4.66 -19.02
N GLY A 191 -3.85 4.68 -17.70
CA GLY A 191 -3.67 5.92 -16.94
C GLY A 191 -2.49 6.77 -17.43
N LYS A 192 -1.33 6.15 -17.69
CA LYS A 192 -0.16 6.82 -18.29
C LYS A 192 -0.47 7.42 -19.66
N THR A 193 -1.23 6.70 -20.49
CA THR A 193 -1.62 7.16 -21.83
C THR A 193 -2.55 8.37 -21.76
N ILE A 194 -3.55 8.32 -20.88
CA ILE A 194 -4.49 9.44 -20.65
C ILE A 194 -3.72 10.66 -20.13
N SER A 195 -2.85 10.48 -19.12
CA SER A 195 -2.03 11.57 -18.57
C SER A 195 -1.15 12.24 -19.62
N LYS A 196 -0.48 11.46 -20.48
CA LYS A 196 0.33 12.00 -21.59
C LYS A 196 -0.49 12.78 -22.62
N ARG A 197 -1.74 12.38 -22.87
CA ARG A 197 -2.63 13.11 -23.80
C ARG A 197 -3.08 14.44 -23.21
N LEU A 198 -3.38 14.47 -21.91
CA LEU A 198 -3.78 15.68 -21.20
C LEU A 198 -2.61 16.65 -20.95
N SER A 199 -1.36 16.15 -20.94
CA SER A 199 -0.16 16.97 -20.74
C SER A 199 0.47 17.51 -22.02
N LYS A 200 -0.12 17.29 -23.21
CA LYS A 200 0.36 17.96 -24.43
C LYS A 200 0.05 19.46 -24.32
N PRO A 201 1.01 20.36 -24.60
CA PRO A 201 0.89 21.77 -24.29
C PRO A 201 -0.09 22.46 -25.23
N THR A 202 -1.13 23.06 -24.66
CA THR A 202 -1.87 24.16 -25.26
C THR A 202 -1.00 25.43 -25.18
N LEU A 203 0.05 25.53 -26.00
CA LEU A 203 0.78 26.77 -26.25
C LEU A 203 1.36 26.76 -27.67
N THR A 204 0.48 26.82 -28.67
CA THR A 204 0.80 27.52 -29.92
C THR A 204 0.60 29.00 -29.67
N TYR A 205 1.67 29.71 -29.29
CA TYR A 205 1.74 31.13 -29.57
C TYR A 205 1.98 31.25 -31.07
N SER A 206 0.95 31.68 -31.80
CA SER A 206 1.09 32.23 -33.13
C SER A 206 1.85 33.56 -33.04
N GLU A 207 2.77 33.69 -33.99
CA GLU A 207 3.63 34.82 -34.37
C GLU A 207 3.15 36.24 -34.02
#